data_AF-A0A3D0PDD0-F1
#
_entry.id   AF-A0A3D0PDD0-F1
#
_cell.length_a   1.000
_cell.length_b   1.000
_cell.length_c   1.000
_cell.angle_alpha   90.00
_cell.angle_beta   90.00
_cell.angle_gamma   90.00
#
_symmetry.space_group_name_H-M   'P 1'
#
loop_
_entity.id
_entity.type
_entity.pdbx_description
1 polymer ?
#
loop_
_entity_poly.entity_id
_entity_poly.type
_entity_poly.pdbx_seq_one_letter_code
_entity_poly.pdbx_strand_id
1 'polypeptide(L)' 'VILQVFLGYLMVLVESGHPNSQFQSVGQGVYWAVVTMTTVGYGDVVPQTVLGRLLAAAVMLLGFGIIAIPTGIVSY' A
#
# COMPACT_ATOMS: atom_id res chain seq x y z
N VAL A 1 -2.09 -7.06 9.38
CA VAL A 1 -3.48 -7.02 8.87
C VAL A 1 -4.16 -5.70 9.21
N ILE A 2 -4.24 -5.29 10.49
CA ILE A 2 -4.89 -4.03 10.89
C ILE A 2 -4.28 -2.80 10.19
N LEU A 3 -2.95 -2.74 10.09
CA LEU A 3 -2.25 -1.66 9.39
C LEU A 3 -2.64 -1.59 7.90
N GLN A 4 -2.72 -2.74 7.22
CA GLN A 4 -3.12 -2.81 5.81
C GLN A 4 -4.57 -2.41 5.60
N VAL A 5 -5.46 -2.73 6.54
CA VAL A 5 -6.86 -2.27 6.51
C VAL A 5 -6.92 -0.74 6.62
N PHE A 6 -6.17 -0.16 7.56
CA PHE A 6 -6.08 1.28 7.73
C PHE A 6 -5.52 1.99 6.48
N LEU A 7 -4.38 1.52 5.98
CA LEU A 7 -3.75 2.10 4.78
C LEU A 7 -4.63 1.93 3.54
N GLY A 8 -5.27 0.78 3.38
CA GLY A 8 -6.18 0.51 2.27
C GLY A 8 -7.41 1.42 2.28
N TYR A 9 -7.99 1.67 3.47
CA TYR A 9 -9.09 2.63 3.61
C TYR A 9 -8.65 4.07 3.31
N LEU A 10 -7.50 4.48 3.82
CA LEU A 10 -6.94 5.82 3.58
C LEU A 10 -6.65 6.04 2.09
N MET A 11 -6.16 5.00 1.41
CA MET A 11 -5.91 5.03 -0.03
C MET A 11 -7.20 5.20 -0.86
N VAL A 12 -8.25 4.47 -0.49
CA VAL A 12 -9.57 4.60 -1.13
C VAL A 12 -10.12 6.00 -0.94
N LEU A 13 -9.96 6.62 0.24
CA LEU A 13 -10.37 7.99 0.47
C LEU A 13 -9.62 8.98 -0.42
N VAL A 14 -8.30 8.85 -0.53
CA VAL A 14 -7.47 9.74 -1.36
C VAL A 14 -7.78 9.60 -2.85
N GLU A 15 -8.06 8.38 -3.31
CA GLU A 15 -8.34 8.10 -4.73
C GLU A 15 -9.83 8.17 -5.09
N SER A 16 -10.73 8.33 -4.12
CA SER A 16 -12.19 8.37 -4.36
C SER A 16 -12.65 9.47 -5.31
N GLY A 17 -11.89 10.56 -5.41
CA GLY A 17 -12.19 11.70 -6.28
C GLY A 17 -11.73 11.56 -7.73
N HIS A 18 -11.05 10.47 -8.12
CA HIS A 18 -10.54 10.29 -9.48
C HIS A 18 -11.43 9.35 -10.32
N PRO A 19 -11.89 9.79 -11.51
CA PRO A 19 -12.81 8.99 -12.34
C PRO A 19 -12.20 7.70 -12.88
N ASN A 20 -10.87 7.61 -12.98
CA ASN A 20 -10.14 6.40 -13.40
C ASN A 20 -9.53 5.63 -12.21
N SER A 21 -10.04 5.88 -11.00
CA SER A 21 -9.55 5.19 -9.81
C SER A 21 -9.95 3.71 -9.82
N GLN A 22 -8.96 2.87 -9.54
CA GLN A 22 -9.15 1.42 -9.36
C GLN A 22 -9.51 1.07 -7.91
N PHE A 23 -9.58 2.08 -7.03
CA PHE A 23 -9.92 1.96 -5.61
C PHE A 23 -11.42 2.21 -5.38
N GLN A 24 -12.27 1.29 -5.83
CA GLN A 24 -13.73 1.43 -5.74
C GLN A 24 -14.32 0.88 -4.44
N SER A 25 -13.59 0.01 -3.75
CA SER A 25 -14.02 -0.59 -2.47
C SER A 25 -12.88 -0.71 -1.48
N VAL A 26 -13.21 -0.77 -0.19
CA VAL A 26 -12.22 -0.99 0.88
C VAL A 26 -11.46 -2.29 0.65
N GLY A 27 -12.12 -3.35 0.15
CA GLY A 27 -11.46 -4.63 -0.16
C GLY A 27 -10.32 -4.51 -1.17
N GLN A 28 -10.51 -3.73 -2.24
CA GLN A 28 -9.46 -3.45 -3.22
C GLN A 28 -8.31 -2.64 -2.60
N GLY A 29 -8.63 -1.67 -1.74
CA GLY A 29 -7.62 -0.92 -0.99
C GLY A 29 -6.79 -1.80 -0.07
N VAL A 30 -7.41 -2.73 0.66
CA VAL A 30 -6.70 -3.68 1.52
C VAL A 30 -5.81 -4.61 0.70
N TYR A 31 -6.33 -5.15 -0.41
CA TYR A 31 -5.56 -5.98 -1.32
C TYR A 31 -4.32 -5.24 -1.83
N TRP A 32 -4.47 -3.99 -2.31
CA TRP A 32 -3.36 -3.15 -2.72
C TRP A 32 -2.34 -2.90 -1.60
N ALA A 33 -2.82 -2.61 -0.38
CA ALA A 33 -1.96 -2.35 0.78
C ALA A 33 -1.16 -3.60 1.17
N VAL A 34 -1.75 -4.79 1.08
CA VAL A 34 -1.06 -6.07 1.30
C VAL A 34 0.03 -6.26 0.24
N VAL A 35 -0.33 -6.24 -1.04
CA VAL A 35 0.58 -6.49 -2.18
C VAL A 35 1.76 -5.50 -2.21
N THR A 36 1.51 -4.24 -1.88
CA THR A 36 2.54 -3.19 -1.85
C THR A 36 3.46 -3.37 -0.65
N MET A 37 2.90 -3.63 0.53
CA MET A 37 3.69 -3.77 1.76
C MET A 37 4.53 -5.06 1.79
N THR A 38 4.05 -6.13 1.14
CA THR A 38 4.81 -7.38 0.95
C THR A 38 5.77 -7.31 -0.23
N THR A 39 5.93 -6.13 -0.85
CA THR A 39 6.81 -5.88 -1.99
C THR A 39 6.53 -6.75 -3.23
N VAL A 40 5.32 -7.30 -3.36
CA VAL A 40 4.93 -8.13 -4.51
C VAL A 40 4.65 -7.25 -5.73
N GLY A 41 3.84 -6.19 -5.55
CA GLY A 41 3.66 -5.14 -6.56
C GLY A 41 3.09 -5.61 -7.92
N TYR A 42 1.99 -6.36 -7.93
CA TYR A 42 1.36 -6.84 -9.19
C TYR A 42 1.02 -5.72 -10.19
N GLY A 43 0.77 -4.50 -9.72
CA GLY A 43 0.49 -3.35 -10.57
C GLY A 43 -0.91 -3.32 -11.17
N ASP A 44 -1.78 -4.25 -10.75
CA ASP A 44 -3.19 -4.33 -11.14
C ASP A 44 -4.01 -3.20 -10.53
N VAL A 45 -3.77 -2.84 -9.27
CA VAL A 45 -4.35 -1.66 -8.62
C VAL A 45 -3.24 -0.66 -8.34
N VAL A 46 -3.35 0.55 -8.89
CA VAL A 46 -2.32 1.60 -8.71
C VAL A 46 -2.94 3.00 -8.54
N PRO A 47 -2.36 3.86 -7.66
CA PRO A 47 -2.78 5.24 -7.50
C PRO A 47 -2.66 6.06 -8.78
N GLN A 48 -3.69 6.84 -9.08
CA GLN A 48 -3.65 7.80 -10.17
C GLN A 48 -3.36 9.21 -9.69
N THR A 49 -3.76 9.56 -8.47
CA THR A 49 -3.54 10.90 -7.93
C THR A 49 -2.08 11.12 -7.52
N VAL A 50 -1.61 12.36 -7.60
CA VAL A 50 -0.27 12.73 -7.11
C VAL A 50 -0.13 12.42 -5.62
N LEU A 51 -1.17 12.69 -4.85
CA LEU A 51 -1.18 12.48 -3.40
C LEU A 51 -1.19 10.99 -3.04
N GLY A 52 -1.94 10.18 -3.78
CA GLY A 52 -1.95 8.72 -3.66
C GLY A 52 -0.61 8.09 -4.02
N ARG A 53 0.09 8.62 -5.04
CA ARG A 53 1.45 8.17 -5.38
C ARG A 53 2.47 8.49 -4.28
N LEU A 54 2.36 9.65 -3.63
CA LEU A 54 3.20 9.98 -2.46
C LEU A 54 2.91 9.04 -1.28
N LEU A 55 1.64 8.73 -1.04
CA LEU A 55 1.21 7.76 -0.03
C LEU A 55 1.75 6.36 -0.34
N ALA A 56 1.66 5.93 -1.59
CA ALA A 56 2.22 4.67 -2.05
C ALA A 56 3.73 4.57 -1.80
N ALA A 57 4.48 5.63 -2.12
CA ALA A 57 5.91 5.67 -1.86
C ALA A 57 6.23 5.52 -0.36
N ALA A 58 5.48 6.20 0.51
CA ALA A 58 5.63 6.04 1.96
C ALA A 58 5.32 4.59 2.42
N VAL A 59 4.25 3.98 1.88
CA VAL A 59 3.89 2.58 2.18
C VAL A 59 4.95 1.59 1.72
N MET A 60 5.57 1.82 0.56
CA MET A 60 6.68 1.00 0.07
C MET A 60 7.89 1.04 1.01
N LEU A 61 8.25 2.23 1.53
CA LEU A 61 9.33 2.38 2.52
C LEU A 61 9.01 1.67 3.84
N LEU A 62 7.74 1.70 4.29
CA LEU A 62 7.30 0.95 5.46
C LEU A 62 7.42 -0.57 5.26
N GLY A 63 7.14 -1.06 4.04
CA GLY A 63 7.31 -2.47 3.69
C GLY A 63 8.76 -2.95 3.82
N PHE A 64 9.73 -2.13 3.40
CA PHE A 64 11.16 -2.42 3.59
C PHE A 64 11.54 -2.61 5.07
N GLY A 65 10.95 -1.83 5.97
CA GLY A 65 11.18 -1.96 7.41
C GLY A 65 10.79 -3.34 7.96
N ILE A 66 9.77 -3.99 7.39
CA ILE A 66 9.33 -5.32 7.82
C ILE A 66 10.34 -6.41 7.43
N ILE A 67 11.00 -6.27 6.29
CA ILE A 67 12.01 -7.23 5.81
C ILE A 67 13.35 -7.00 6.53
N ALA A 68 13.71 -5.74 6.79
CA ALA A 68 15.00 -5.41 7.40
C ALA A 68 15.16 -5.91 8.85
N ILE A 69 14.08 -5.96 9.64
CA ILE A 69 14.12 -6.38 11.05
C ILE A 69 14.53 -7.86 11.23
N PRO A 70 13.86 -8.85 10.60
CA PRO A 70 14.24 -10.25 10.75
C PRO A 70 15.60 -10.56 10.12
N THR A 71 15.94 -9.96 8.97
CA THR A 71 17.26 -10.17 8.34
C THR A 71 18.40 -9.61 9.19
N GLY A 72 18.17 -8.46 9.83
CA GLY A 72 19.08 -7.92 10.83
C GLY A 72 19.32 -8.92 11.97
N ILE A 73 18.25 -9.37 12.64
CA ILE A 73 18.35 -10.26 13.81
C ILE A 73 19.09 -11.57 13.53
N VAL A 74 18.90 -12.19 12.36
CA VAL A 74 19.51 -13.49 12.01
C VAL A 74 21.00 -13.37 11.64
N SER A 75 21.48 -12.17 11.35
CA SER A 75 22.88 -11.93 10.95
C SER A 75 23.82 -11.62 12.12
N TYR A 76 23.29 -11.48 13.35
CA TYR A 76 24.06 -11.28 14.58
C TYR A 76 24.18 -12.58 15.39
#